data_AF-A0A5B9W673-F1
#
_entry.id   AF-A0A5B9W673-F1
#
_cell.length_a   1.000
_cell.length_b   1.000
_cell.length_c   1.000
_cell.angle_alpha   90.00
_cell.angle_beta   90.00
_cell.angle_gamma   90.00
#
_symmetry.space_group_name_H-M   'P 1'
#
loop_
_entity.id
_entity.type
_entity.pdbx_description
1 polymer ?
#
loop_
_entity_poly.entity_id
_entity_poly.type
_entity_poly.pdbx_seq_one_letter_code
_entity_poly.pdbx_strand_id
1 'polypeptide(L)'
;MDARPKSNKQKRQELKEKQARRAVRAAEQRESPRAKAAALTARADWSLRRAKGMHRNLPRFLERLEAETMPSTRAANGLEHLAALYGTVNRAKPNQYPLVPDAAAFRRLVEVCWERTDFLRGQDAGTFGNALLALSAHAGAWVRLPGPWTPKTHNASRQFHSLLRHLLALYDVPTFLNSAWTEGLTPAGVVHQRWFIRVAQGRNLRDAEGLPFPLTKKQAHYYLQAPSDFDAMRAFRWAQLRDMGADERFIRHVVATRLGQSFDHEDFWVTVLRWLVDQPMLDHTQYGPIVDYLHNRRFVANTPNPLGNQPGQPLLVPSQPNLSMKGRDAEGLLRAVADWHRRLGGAGHGPDFSWTPVMLPAFQHEEGEGKSRKVYVITQLTSAHALQGEGRVMGHCVASYAQSCRAGRCSIWSLRMIDAMGLETRLVTLEVDNASRQVVQARRKFNAMPGEKELLLLHRWASAGGPTLSRWATR
;
A
#
# COMPACT_ATOMS: atom_id res chain seq x y z
N MET A 1 27.98 33.73 29.80
CA MET A 1 28.26 33.75 28.34
C MET A 1 27.98 35.15 27.84
N ASP A 2 29.02 35.98 27.78
CA ASP A 2 28.93 37.37 27.32
C ASP A 2 28.78 37.44 25.80
N ALA A 3 27.64 37.98 25.34
CA ALA A 3 27.44 38.30 23.94
C ALA A 3 28.30 39.53 23.57
N ARG A 4 29.34 39.33 22.76
CA ARG A 4 30.18 40.43 22.26
C ARG A 4 29.32 41.51 21.56
N PRO A 5 29.59 42.81 21.78
CA PRO A 5 28.83 43.88 21.14
C PRO A 5 28.97 43.83 19.61
N LYS A 6 27.82 43.88 18.92
CA LYS A 6 27.74 43.80 17.45
C LYS A 6 28.58 44.92 16.79
N SER A 7 29.36 44.54 15.78
CA SER A 7 30.18 45.46 14.97
C SER A 7 29.31 46.50 14.26
N ASN A 8 29.83 47.72 14.05
CA ASN A 8 29.15 48.78 13.29
C ASN A 8 28.71 48.32 11.88
N LYS A 9 29.40 47.34 11.29
CA LYS A 9 29.02 46.72 10.00
C LYS A 9 27.72 45.90 10.12
N GLN A 10 27.56 45.13 11.20
CA GLN A 10 26.34 44.35 11.46
C GLN A 10 25.14 45.27 11.73
N LYS A 11 25.33 46.36 12.48
CA LYS A 11 24.27 47.36 12.72
C LYS A 11 23.79 48.02 11.41
N ARG A 12 24.69 48.31 10.47
CA ARG A 12 24.34 48.86 9.15
C ARG A 12 23.56 47.87 8.28
N GLN A 13 23.89 46.57 8.36
CA GLN A 13 23.22 45.53 7.59
C GLN A 13 21.79 45.28 8.11
N GLU A 14 21.62 45.23 9.43
CA GLU A 14 20.28 45.15 10.05
C GLU A 14 19.41 46.37 9.69
N LEU A 15 20.01 47.57 9.63
CA LEU A 15 19.27 48.77 9.22
C LEU A 15 18.79 48.68 7.76
N LYS A 16 19.64 48.18 6.84
CA LYS A 16 19.26 47.95 5.44
C LYS A 16 18.14 46.91 5.30
N GLU A 17 18.23 45.80 6.03
CA GLU A 17 17.17 44.78 6.03
C GLU A 17 15.86 45.31 6.60
N LYS A 18 15.92 46.14 7.65
CA LYS A 18 14.73 46.77 8.24
C LYS A 18 14.09 47.79 7.29
N GLN A 19 14.90 48.51 6.52
CA GLN A 19 14.41 49.43 5.47
C GLN A 19 13.79 48.66 4.29
N ALA A 20 14.40 47.56 3.84
CA ALA A 20 13.85 46.71 2.79
C ALA A 20 12.51 46.09 3.19
N ARG A 21 12.39 45.57 4.43
CA ARG A 21 11.13 45.06 4.98
C ARG A 21 10.05 46.13 5.06
N ARG A 22 10.41 47.38 5.41
CA ARG A 22 9.47 48.51 5.40
C ARG A 22 9.03 48.87 3.98
N ALA A 23 9.92 48.81 2.99
CA ALA A 23 9.58 49.07 1.60
C ALA A 23 8.63 48.00 1.02
N VAL A 24 8.86 46.72 1.32
CA VAL A 24 7.95 45.62 0.95
C VAL A 24 6.58 45.80 1.61
N ARG A 25 6.55 46.11 2.90
CA ARG A 25 5.28 46.34 3.63
C ARG A 25 4.52 47.58 3.13
N ALA A 26 5.23 48.61 2.69
CA ALA A 26 4.65 49.79 2.05
C ALA A 26 4.14 49.49 0.63
N ALA A 27 4.80 48.57 -0.11
CA ALA A 27 4.34 48.08 -1.41
C ALA A 27 3.07 47.20 -1.27
N GLU A 28 3.01 46.32 -0.27
CA GLU A 28 1.82 45.51 0.06
C GLU A 28 0.63 46.36 0.55
N GLN A 29 0.90 47.50 1.19
CA GLN A 29 -0.11 48.48 1.59
C GLN A 29 -0.55 49.40 0.43
N ARG A 30 0.21 49.45 -0.67
CA ARG A 30 -0.15 50.19 -1.90
C ARG A 30 -1.13 49.43 -2.80
N GLU A 31 -1.36 48.14 -2.59
CA GLU A 31 -2.57 47.49 -3.12
C GLU A 31 -3.78 48.09 -2.40
N SER A 32 -4.38 49.10 -3.02
CA SER A 32 -5.53 49.83 -2.52
C SER A 32 -6.60 48.86 -2.00
N PRO A 33 -7.20 49.12 -0.81
CA PRO A 33 -8.39 48.41 -0.36
C PRO A 33 -9.49 48.33 -1.43
N ARG A 34 -9.56 49.30 -2.36
CA ARG A 34 -10.45 49.26 -3.54
C ARG A 34 -10.09 48.15 -4.54
N ALA A 35 -8.80 47.87 -4.77
CA ALA A 35 -8.38 46.80 -5.68
C ALA A 35 -8.71 45.42 -5.08
N LYS A 36 -8.52 45.25 -3.76
CA LYS A 36 -8.91 44.02 -3.05
C LYS A 36 -10.43 43.84 -3.02
N ALA A 37 -11.17 44.93 -2.76
CA ALA A 37 -12.64 44.92 -2.82
C ALA A 37 -13.16 44.64 -4.23
N ALA A 38 -12.59 45.25 -5.27
CA ALA A 38 -12.96 45.01 -6.67
C ALA A 38 -12.68 43.56 -7.09
N ALA A 39 -11.55 42.98 -6.66
CA ALA A 39 -11.26 41.57 -6.89
C ALA A 39 -12.25 40.64 -6.15
N LEU A 40 -12.66 40.99 -4.93
CA LEU A 40 -13.70 40.27 -4.18
C LEU A 40 -15.07 40.36 -4.84
N THR A 41 -15.49 41.54 -5.30
CA THR A 41 -16.74 41.76 -6.04
C THR A 41 -16.74 41.01 -7.36
N ALA A 42 -15.64 41.09 -8.13
CA ALA A 42 -15.49 40.33 -9.37
C ALA A 42 -15.58 38.81 -9.13
N ARG A 43 -15.02 38.31 -8.01
CA ARG A 43 -15.15 36.90 -7.60
C ARG A 43 -16.58 36.53 -7.20
N ALA A 44 -17.26 37.40 -6.46
CA ALA A 44 -18.65 37.19 -6.02
C ALA A 44 -19.61 37.17 -7.22
N ASP A 45 -19.48 38.14 -8.13
CA ASP A 45 -20.27 38.22 -9.36
C ASP A 45 -20.02 37.02 -10.28
N TRP A 46 -18.76 36.60 -10.41
CA TRP A 46 -18.42 35.40 -11.18
C TRP A 46 -19.03 34.13 -10.56
N SER A 47 -18.97 33.98 -9.24
CA SER A 47 -19.59 32.86 -8.52
C SER A 47 -21.12 32.84 -8.67
N LEU A 48 -21.77 34.00 -8.65
CA LEU A 48 -23.22 34.17 -8.87
C LEU A 48 -23.63 33.85 -10.31
N ARG A 49 -22.85 34.29 -11.31
CA ARG A 49 -23.05 33.95 -12.72
C ARG A 49 -22.89 32.45 -12.95
N ARG A 50 -21.89 31.83 -12.31
CA ARG A 50 -21.65 30.38 -12.34
C ARG A 50 -22.85 29.60 -11.81
N ALA A 51 -23.38 29.97 -10.63
CA ALA A 51 -24.54 29.33 -10.03
C ALA A 51 -25.80 29.42 -10.92
N LYS A 52 -26.03 30.57 -11.58
CA LYS A 52 -27.19 30.78 -12.48
C LYS A 52 -27.05 30.07 -13.84
N GLY A 53 -25.83 29.93 -14.36
CA GLY A 53 -25.56 29.28 -15.66
C GLY A 53 -25.58 27.75 -15.61
N MET A 54 -25.32 27.18 -14.45
CA MET A 54 -25.13 25.76 -14.18
C MET A 54 -26.34 24.86 -14.51
N HIS A 55 -27.56 25.41 -14.55
CA HIS A 55 -28.79 24.65 -14.78
C HIS A 55 -29.39 24.77 -16.19
N ARG A 56 -28.94 25.73 -17.03
CA ARG A 56 -29.68 26.09 -18.25
C ARG A 56 -29.29 25.35 -19.53
N ASN A 57 -28.09 24.76 -19.58
CA ASN A 57 -27.61 23.82 -20.62
C ASN A 57 -26.17 23.45 -20.24
N LEU A 58 -25.94 22.25 -19.70
CA LEU A 58 -24.64 21.84 -19.18
C LEU A 58 -23.54 21.81 -20.26
N PRO A 59 -23.74 21.21 -21.45
CA PRO A 59 -22.83 21.33 -22.60
C PRO A 59 -22.36 22.76 -22.88
N ARG A 60 -23.29 23.69 -23.11
CA ARG A 60 -22.97 25.10 -23.41
C ARG A 60 -22.34 25.83 -22.23
N PHE A 61 -22.59 25.38 -21.02
CA PHE A 61 -21.93 25.93 -19.83
C PHE A 61 -20.47 25.50 -19.76
N LEU A 62 -20.18 24.21 -19.99
CA LEU A 62 -18.80 23.69 -20.02
C LEU A 62 -17.98 24.30 -21.16
N GLU A 63 -18.53 24.45 -22.35
CA GLU A 63 -17.87 25.11 -23.49
C GLU A 63 -17.49 26.57 -23.19
N ARG A 64 -18.40 27.32 -22.56
CA ARG A 64 -18.11 28.71 -22.14
C ARG A 64 -17.05 28.77 -21.05
N LEU A 65 -17.11 27.84 -20.09
CA LEU A 65 -16.16 27.80 -18.97
C LEU A 65 -14.76 27.40 -19.43
N GLU A 66 -14.63 26.63 -20.50
CA GLU A 66 -13.34 26.36 -21.15
C GLU A 66 -12.77 27.61 -21.86
N ALA A 67 -13.63 28.40 -22.50
CA ALA A 67 -13.23 29.60 -23.25
C ALA A 67 -12.82 30.78 -22.35
N GLU A 68 -13.33 30.84 -21.13
CA GLU A 68 -13.00 31.87 -20.13
C GLU A 68 -11.76 31.44 -19.31
N THR A 69 -10.58 32.02 -19.58
CA THR A 69 -9.43 31.92 -18.66
C THR A 69 -9.55 32.96 -17.53
N MET A 70 -9.36 32.59 -16.23
CA MET A 70 -8.85 33.42 -15.09
C MET A 70 -9.11 32.80 -13.67
N PRO A 71 -8.56 33.37 -12.56
CA PRO A 71 -7.61 32.74 -11.62
C PRO A 71 -8.20 31.71 -10.63
N SER A 72 -7.38 30.69 -10.34
CA SER A 72 -7.72 29.49 -9.56
C SER A 72 -8.32 29.75 -8.17
N THR A 73 -9.43 29.05 -7.90
CA THR A 73 -9.93 28.82 -6.53
C THR A 73 -10.16 27.31 -6.33
N ARG A 74 -9.92 26.79 -5.12
CA ARG A 74 -9.92 25.33 -4.85
C ARG A 74 -11.23 24.58 -5.13
N ALA A 75 -12.39 25.25 -5.07
CA ALA A 75 -13.67 24.66 -5.50
C ALA A 75 -13.87 24.70 -7.03
N ALA A 76 -13.04 25.48 -7.72
CA ALA A 76 -13.10 25.66 -9.16
C ALA A 76 -12.38 24.55 -9.94
N ASN A 77 -11.42 23.86 -9.33
CA ASN A 77 -10.63 22.81 -10.00
C ASN A 77 -11.46 21.70 -10.64
N GLY A 78 -12.52 21.19 -10.01
CA GLY A 78 -13.25 20.02 -10.51
C GLY A 78 -14.09 20.30 -11.76
N LEU A 79 -14.83 21.40 -11.75
CA LEU A 79 -15.68 21.84 -12.86
C LEU A 79 -14.86 22.46 -14.01
N GLU A 80 -13.77 23.18 -13.69
CA GLU A 80 -12.80 23.63 -14.69
C GLU A 80 -12.12 22.44 -15.37
N HIS A 81 -11.75 21.42 -14.60
CA HIS A 81 -11.23 20.17 -15.14
C HIS A 81 -12.26 19.48 -16.04
N LEU A 82 -13.53 19.36 -15.61
CA LEU A 82 -14.59 18.81 -16.45
C LEU A 82 -14.79 19.59 -17.75
N ALA A 83 -14.74 20.93 -17.71
CA ALA A 83 -14.82 21.77 -18.91
C ALA A 83 -13.61 21.56 -19.84
N ALA A 84 -12.40 21.45 -19.28
CA ALA A 84 -11.20 21.11 -20.05
C ALA A 84 -11.30 19.72 -20.70
N LEU A 85 -11.83 18.72 -19.99
CA LEU A 85 -12.10 17.40 -20.56
C LEU A 85 -13.13 17.48 -21.69
N TYR A 86 -14.18 18.27 -21.51
CA TYR A 86 -15.22 18.48 -22.51
C TYR A 86 -14.67 19.10 -23.81
N GLY A 87 -13.82 20.12 -23.68
CA GLY A 87 -13.13 20.75 -24.80
C GLY A 87 -12.14 19.81 -25.50
N THR A 88 -11.32 19.11 -24.73
CA THR A 88 -10.31 18.17 -25.27
C THR A 88 -10.96 17.03 -26.04
N VAL A 89 -12.05 16.45 -25.56
CA VAL A 89 -12.79 15.39 -26.27
C VAL A 89 -13.31 15.84 -27.63
N ASN A 90 -13.88 17.05 -27.70
CA ASN A 90 -14.40 17.58 -28.97
C ASN A 90 -13.29 17.93 -29.96
N ARG A 91 -12.06 18.19 -29.49
CA ARG A 91 -10.88 18.51 -30.32
C ARG A 91 -9.90 17.33 -30.46
N ALA A 92 -10.23 16.17 -29.90
CA ALA A 92 -9.28 15.08 -29.73
C ALA A 92 -8.77 14.57 -31.09
N LYS A 93 -7.44 14.60 -31.26
CA LYS A 93 -6.79 13.99 -32.42
C LYS A 93 -6.59 12.48 -32.17
N PRO A 94 -6.46 11.65 -33.23
CA PRO A 94 -6.34 10.20 -33.09
C PRO A 94 -5.28 9.68 -32.11
N ASN A 95 -4.21 10.44 -31.86
CA ASN A 95 -3.07 10.02 -31.02
C ASN A 95 -3.02 10.69 -29.63
N GLN A 96 -4.03 11.47 -29.25
CA GLN A 96 -4.01 12.18 -27.96
C GLN A 96 -4.20 11.25 -26.75
N TYR A 97 -4.96 10.19 -26.93
CA TYR A 97 -5.25 9.18 -25.90
C TYR A 97 -4.85 7.79 -26.40
N PRO A 98 -4.44 6.88 -25.51
CA PRO A 98 -4.21 5.47 -25.87
C PRO A 98 -5.47 4.77 -26.39
N LEU A 99 -6.65 5.28 -26.00
CA LEU A 99 -7.94 4.88 -26.53
C LEU A 99 -8.80 6.14 -26.74
N VAL A 100 -9.31 6.32 -27.96
CA VAL A 100 -10.04 7.55 -28.33
C VAL A 100 -11.41 7.57 -27.64
N PRO A 101 -11.73 8.62 -26.85
CA PRO A 101 -13.03 8.77 -26.21
C PRO A 101 -14.14 9.08 -27.23
N ASP A 102 -15.33 8.50 -27.04
CA ASP A 102 -16.52 8.87 -27.83
C ASP A 102 -17.15 10.15 -27.24
N ALA A 103 -17.13 11.23 -28.01
CA ALA A 103 -17.64 12.53 -27.59
C ALA A 103 -19.14 12.53 -27.27
N ALA A 104 -19.96 11.79 -28.03
CA ALA A 104 -21.39 11.72 -27.78
C ALA A 104 -21.69 10.89 -26.53
N ALA A 105 -20.94 9.80 -26.33
CA ALA A 105 -21.03 8.98 -25.13
C ALA A 105 -20.61 9.77 -23.87
N PHE A 106 -19.51 10.53 -23.96
CA PHE A 106 -19.04 11.37 -22.86
C PHE A 106 -20.07 12.42 -22.46
N ARG A 107 -20.66 13.11 -23.45
CA ARG A 107 -21.75 14.07 -23.21
C ARG A 107 -22.92 13.45 -22.46
N ARG A 108 -23.43 12.33 -22.96
CA ARG A 108 -24.55 11.60 -22.32
C ARG A 108 -24.24 11.20 -20.88
N LEU A 109 -23.01 10.74 -20.62
CA LEU A 109 -22.58 10.39 -19.27
C LEU A 109 -22.57 11.60 -18.35
N VAL A 110 -21.97 12.71 -18.81
CA VAL A 110 -21.88 13.95 -18.04
C VAL A 110 -23.27 14.51 -17.73
N GLU A 111 -24.19 14.53 -18.70
CA GLU A 111 -25.57 14.96 -18.52
C GLU A 111 -26.31 14.09 -17.48
N VAL A 112 -26.31 12.77 -17.66
CA VAL A 112 -26.99 11.83 -16.74
C VAL A 112 -26.41 11.91 -15.34
N CYS A 113 -25.08 11.97 -15.20
CA CYS A 113 -24.44 12.06 -13.89
C CYS A 113 -24.70 13.43 -13.25
N TRP A 114 -24.70 14.50 -14.02
CA TRP A 114 -24.98 15.84 -13.50
C TRP A 114 -26.40 15.93 -12.97
N GLU A 115 -27.39 15.45 -13.72
CA GLU A 115 -28.79 15.52 -13.31
C GLU A 115 -29.08 14.66 -12.07
N ARG A 116 -28.45 13.50 -11.96
CA ARG A 116 -28.86 12.46 -10.99
C ARG A 116 -27.92 12.31 -9.80
N THR A 117 -26.75 12.92 -9.83
CA THR A 117 -25.71 12.70 -8.81
C THR A 117 -25.07 14.01 -8.38
N ASP A 118 -24.38 13.97 -7.23
CA ASP A 118 -23.63 15.11 -6.69
C ASP A 118 -22.12 14.96 -6.84
N PHE A 119 -21.63 13.81 -7.34
CA PHE A 119 -20.19 13.56 -7.37
C PHE A 119 -19.44 14.39 -8.43
N LEU A 120 -20.14 14.95 -9.42
CA LEU A 120 -19.58 15.96 -10.33
C LEU A 120 -19.54 17.38 -9.76
N ARG A 121 -20.06 17.58 -8.54
CA ARG A 121 -20.06 18.85 -7.79
C ARG A 121 -19.14 18.83 -6.57
N GLY A 122 -18.63 17.66 -6.21
CA GLY A 122 -17.78 17.45 -5.04
C GLY A 122 -16.29 17.71 -5.29
N GLN A 123 -15.47 17.51 -4.25
CA GLN A 123 -14.01 17.66 -4.33
C GLN A 123 -13.37 16.68 -5.34
N ASP A 124 -13.99 15.51 -5.54
CA ASP A 124 -13.51 14.46 -6.44
C ASP A 124 -14.03 14.58 -7.88
N ALA A 125 -14.70 15.69 -8.24
CA ALA A 125 -15.33 15.86 -9.55
C ALA A 125 -14.34 15.69 -10.72
N GLY A 126 -13.08 16.11 -10.55
CA GLY A 126 -12.05 15.90 -11.58
C GLY A 126 -11.71 14.43 -11.80
N THR A 127 -11.60 13.66 -10.71
CA THR A 127 -11.36 12.21 -10.75
C THR A 127 -12.52 11.48 -11.44
N PHE A 128 -13.76 11.79 -11.05
CA PHE A 128 -14.94 11.21 -11.70
C PHE A 128 -15.08 11.67 -13.15
N GLY A 129 -14.70 12.91 -13.47
CA GLY A 129 -14.63 13.40 -14.85
C GLY A 129 -13.70 12.57 -15.74
N ASN A 130 -12.47 12.30 -15.26
CA ASN A 130 -11.54 11.42 -15.95
C ASN A 130 -12.09 10.00 -16.09
N ALA A 131 -12.81 9.51 -15.09
CA ALA A 131 -13.40 8.18 -15.12
C ALA A 131 -14.58 8.09 -16.10
N LEU A 132 -15.42 9.12 -16.20
CA LEU A 132 -16.47 9.23 -17.23
C LEU A 132 -15.87 9.35 -18.63
N LEU A 133 -14.75 10.06 -18.76
CA LEU A 133 -14.01 10.15 -20.01
C LEU A 133 -13.52 8.75 -20.43
N ALA A 134 -12.91 8.00 -19.51
CA ALA A 134 -12.50 6.63 -19.76
C ALA A 134 -13.69 5.73 -20.15
N LEU A 135 -14.82 5.82 -19.44
CA LEU A 135 -16.05 5.10 -19.76
C LEU A 135 -16.55 5.38 -21.18
N SER A 136 -16.45 6.63 -21.64
CA SER A 136 -16.85 7.01 -23.00
C SER A 136 -15.99 6.35 -24.08
N ALA A 137 -14.70 6.11 -23.81
CA ALA A 137 -13.81 5.43 -24.74
C ALA A 137 -14.15 3.94 -24.90
N HIS A 138 -14.87 3.36 -23.93
CA HIS A 138 -15.37 1.99 -23.98
C HIS A 138 -16.87 1.92 -24.31
N ALA A 139 -17.43 2.93 -24.98
CA ALA A 139 -18.86 2.98 -25.32
C ALA A 139 -19.34 1.74 -26.10
N GLY A 140 -18.50 1.18 -26.97
CA GLY A 140 -18.79 -0.05 -27.71
C GLY A 140 -18.93 -1.31 -26.84
N ALA A 141 -18.48 -1.28 -25.59
CA ALA A 141 -18.62 -2.38 -24.64
C ALA A 141 -19.84 -2.24 -23.71
N TRP A 142 -20.64 -1.17 -23.85
CA TRP A 142 -21.79 -0.94 -22.99
C TRP A 142 -22.91 -1.95 -23.29
N VAL A 143 -23.35 -2.66 -22.26
CA VAL A 143 -24.48 -3.60 -22.30
C VAL A 143 -25.82 -2.92 -22.02
N ARG A 144 -25.80 -1.72 -21.42
CA ARG A 144 -26.96 -0.86 -21.19
C ARG A 144 -26.56 0.60 -21.38
N LEU A 145 -27.50 1.42 -21.83
CA LEU A 145 -27.30 2.86 -21.96
C LEU A 145 -27.37 3.57 -20.60
N PRO A 146 -26.76 4.76 -20.43
CA PRO A 146 -26.80 5.50 -19.17
C PRO A 146 -28.18 6.05 -18.81
N GLY A 147 -29.04 6.31 -19.80
CA GLY A 147 -30.36 6.95 -19.59
C GLY A 147 -31.29 6.24 -18.58
N PRO A 148 -31.42 4.90 -18.61
CA PRO A 148 -32.23 4.17 -17.62
C PRO A 148 -31.58 4.02 -16.23
N TRP A 149 -30.31 4.37 -16.05
CA TRP A 149 -29.61 4.16 -14.78
C TRP A 149 -30.06 5.14 -13.70
N THR A 150 -30.37 4.65 -12.49
CA THR A 150 -30.72 5.49 -11.34
C THR A 150 -29.83 5.19 -10.13
N PRO A 151 -29.25 6.22 -9.47
CA PRO A 151 -28.46 6.01 -8.27
C PRO A 151 -29.36 5.63 -7.09
N LYS A 152 -28.91 4.66 -6.29
CA LYS A 152 -29.65 4.16 -5.10
C LYS A 152 -29.09 4.66 -3.77
N THR A 153 -28.13 5.57 -3.81
CA THR A 153 -27.37 6.05 -2.64
C THR A 153 -26.85 7.45 -2.91
N HIS A 154 -26.58 8.22 -1.85
CA HIS A 154 -25.94 9.53 -1.93
C HIS A 154 -24.41 9.48 -1.90
N ASN A 155 -23.80 8.30 -1.69
CA ASN A 155 -22.35 8.18 -1.69
C ASN A 155 -21.78 8.19 -3.11
N ALA A 156 -20.98 9.21 -3.44
CA ALA A 156 -20.36 9.43 -4.74
C ALA A 156 -19.68 8.19 -5.34
N SER A 157 -18.77 7.56 -4.59
CA SER A 157 -18.06 6.36 -5.05
C SER A 157 -19.02 5.21 -5.32
N ARG A 158 -19.99 4.97 -4.44
CA ARG A 158 -21.01 3.91 -4.65
C ARG A 158 -21.92 4.21 -5.85
N GLN A 159 -22.28 5.47 -6.08
CA GLN A 159 -23.02 5.90 -7.26
C GLN A 159 -22.22 5.55 -8.53
N PHE A 160 -20.96 5.99 -8.60
CA PHE A 160 -20.08 5.69 -9.73
C PHE A 160 -19.90 4.18 -9.95
N HIS A 161 -19.65 3.41 -8.89
CA HIS A 161 -19.53 1.95 -8.96
C HIS A 161 -20.79 1.25 -9.46
N SER A 162 -21.97 1.79 -9.13
CA SER A 162 -23.25 1.28 -9.63
C SER A 162 -23.47 1.62 -11.11
N LEU A 163 -23.01 2.80 -11.57
CA LEU A 163 -23.02 3.19 -12.98
C LEU A 163 -22.12 2.28 -13.81
N LEU A 164 -20.90 2.00 -13.34
CA LEU A 164 -19.98 1.05 -13.98
C LEU A 164 -20.63 -0.31 -14.23
N ARG A 165 -21.25 -0.87 -13.19
CA ARG A 165 -21.94 -2.17 -13.28
C ARG A 165 -23.14 -2.11 -14.21
N HIS A 166 -23.93 -1.04 -14.16
CA HIS A 166 -25.06 -0.87 -15.06
C HIS A 166 -24.63 -0.89 -16.53
N LEU A 167 -23.60 -0.12 -16.86
CA LEU A 167 -23.12 0.06 -18.23
C LEU A 167 -22.38 -1.17 -18.76
N LEU A 168 -21.55 -1.84 -17.95
CA LEU A 168 -20.55 -2.80 -18.47
C LEU A 168 -20.74 -4.24 -17.97
N ALA A 169 -21.53 -4.47 -16.92
CA ALA A 169 -21.60 -5.76 -16.26
C ALA A 169 -22.83 -6.60 -16.65
N LEU A 170 -22.54 -7.81 -17.12
CA LEU A 170 -23.46 -8.94 -17.21
C LEU A 170 -23.32 -9.86 -15.99
N TYR A 171 -22.11 -9.94 -15.43
CA TYR A 171 -21.76 -10.72 -14.25
C TYR A 171 -21.16 -9.82 -13.17
N ASP A 172 -21.23 -10.25 -11.90
CA ASP A 172 -20.70 -9.46 -10.80
C ASP A 172 -19.18 -9.26 -10.91
N VAL A 173 -18.72 -8.08 -10.51
CA VAL A 173 -17.32 -7.66 -10.60
C VAL A 173 -16.82 -7.28 -9.21
N PRO A 174 -15.66 -7.82 -8.77
CA PRO A 174 -15.06 -7.43 -7.50
C PRO A 174 -14.86 -5.92 -7.37
N THR A 175 -15.12 -5.37 -6.20
CA THR A 175 -15.11 -3.91 -6.00
C THR A 175 -13.74 -3.28 -6.16
N PHE A 176 -12.65 -4.01 -5.89
CA PHE A 176 -11.28 -3.51 -6.05
C PHE A 176 -10.98 -3.11 -7.51
N LEU A 177 -11.60 -3.77 -8.50
CA LEU A 177 -11.42 -3.45 -9.92
C LEU A 177 -12.01 -2.10 -10.31
N ASN A 178 -12.85 -1.49 -9.46
CA ASN A 178 -13.37 -0.16 -9.75
C ASN A 178 -12.23 0.90 -9.83
N SER A 179 -11.08 0.65 -9.18
CA SER A 179 -9.93 1.57 -9.21
C SER A 179 -9.39 1.82 -10.62
N ALA A 180 -9.55 0.85 -11.53
CA ALA A 180 -9.11 0.93 -12.92
C ALA A 180 -9.69 2.15 -13.67
N TRP A 181 -10.87 2.62 -13.27
CA TRP A 181 -11.55 3.73 -13.89
C TRP A 181 -11.04 5.09 -13.41
N THR A 182 -10.57 5.16 -12.16
CA THR A 182 -9.99 6.40 -11.61
C THR A 182 -8.56 6.67 -12.12
N GLU A 183 -7.92 5.69 -12.76
CA GLU A 183 -6.64 5.86 -13.47
C GLU A 183 -6.77 6.63 -14.79
N GLY A 184 -7.99 6.84 -15.30
CA GLY A 184 -8.27 7.59 -16.52
C GLY A 184 -7.73 6.92 -17.79
N LEU A 185 -7.57 7.70 -18.86
CA LEU A 185 -7.05 7.24 -20.17
C LEU A 185 -5.51 7.23 -20.22
N THR A 186 -4.87 6.64 -19.21
CA THR A 186 -3.43 6.33 -19.25
C THR A 186 -3.19 4.98 -19.94
N PRO A 187 -1.98 4.70 -20.47
CA PRO A 187 -1.70 3.40 -21.07
C PRO A 187 -2.01 2.22 -20.14
N ALA A 188 -1.62 2.31 -18.86
CA ALA A 188 -1.94 1.30 -17.85
C ALA A 188 -3.44 1.26 -17.53
N GLY A 189 -4.07 2.43 -17.33
CA GLY A 189 -5.49 2.53 -17.01
C GLY A 189 -6.37 1.88 -18.07
N VAL A 190 -6.07 2.05 -19.37
CA VAL A 190 -6.80 1.39 -20.46
C VAL A 190 -6.71 -0.14 -20.38
N VAL A 191 -5.53 -0.68 -20.04
CA VAL A 191 -5.34 -2.13 -19.83
C VAL A 191 -6.18 -2.61 -18.63
N HIS A 192 -6.13 -1.89 -17.51
CA HIS A 192 -6.88 -2.26 -16.31
C HIS A 192 -8.41 -2.18 -16.52
N GLN A 193 -8.88 -1.19 -17.28
CA GLN A 193 -10.29 -1.07 -17.68
C GLN A 193 -10.73 -2.24 -18.56
N ARG A 194 -9.87 -2.69 -19.48
CA ARG A 194 -10.13 -3.90 -20.28
C ARG A 194 -10.23 -5.15 -19.40
N TRP A 195 -9.45 -5.25 -18.32
CA TRP A 195 -9.60 -6.34 -17.35
C TRP A 195 -10.96 -6.27 -16.63
N PHE A 196 -11.36 -5.08 -16.17
CA PHE A 196 -12.70 -4.87 -15.59
C PHE A 196 -13.78 -5.37 -16.56
N ILE A 197 -13.78 -4.89 -17.80
CA ILE A 197 -14.79 -5.24 -18.80
C ILE A 197 -14.81 -6.74 -19.08
N ARG A 198 -13.62 -7.35 -19.19
CA ARG A 198 -13.49 -8.79 -19.43
C ARG A 198 -14.14 -9.61 -18.31
N VAL A 199 -13.88 -9.26 -17.05
CA VAL A 199 -14.51 -9.90 -15.88
C VAL A 199 -16.01 -9.62 -15.87
N ALA A 200 -16.44 -8.39 -16.14
CA ALA A 200 -17.83 -7.98 -16.20
C ALA A 200 -18.66 -8.73 -17.26
N GLN A 201 -17.98 -9.23 -18.31
CA GLN A 201 -18.55 -10.05 -19.38
C GLN A 201 -18.41 -11.57 -19.12
N GLY A 202 -17.90 -11.99 -17.96
CA GLY A 202 -17.76 -13.40 -17.59
C GLY A 202 -16.59 -14.11 -18.27
N ARG A 203 -15.67 -13.37 -18.89
CA ARG A 203 -14.49 -13.94 -19.56
C ARG A 203 -13.34 -14.12 -18.57
N ASN A 204 -12.56 -15.19 -18.75
CA ASN A 204 -11.44 -15.50 -17.88
C ASN A 204 -10.26 -14.51 -18.08
N LEU A 205 -9.69 -14.00 -16.99
CA LEU A 205 -8.60 -13.02 -16.99
C LEU A 205 -7.24 -13.61 -17.41
N ARG A 206 -7.06 -14.94 -17.39
CA ARG A 206 -5.78 -15.62 -17.63
C ARG A 206 -5.11 -15.24 -18.94
N ASP A 207 -5.90 -15.10 -19.99
CA ASP A 207 -5.42 -14.78 -21.34
C ASP A 207 -5.80 -13.33 -21.71
N ALA A 208 -5.83 -12.45 -20.71
CA ALA A 208 -5.98 -11.02 -20.92
C ALA A 208 -4.66 -10.41 -21.39
N GLU A 209 -4.76 -9.37 -22.20
CA GLU A 209 -3.59 -8.59 -22.62
C GLU A 209 -3.07 -7.74 -21.45
N GLY A 210 -1.77 -7.47 -21.48
CA GLY A 210 -1.11 -6.55 -20.56
C GLY A 210 -0.96 -7.04 -19.12
N LEU A 211 -1.24 -8.32 -18.83
CA LEU A 211 -1.06 -8.90 -17.51
C LEU A 211 0.37 -8.69 -16.98
N PRO A 212 0.54 -8.43 -15.68
CA PRO A 212 1.87 -8.23 -15.10
C PRO A 212 2.74 -9.50 -15.17
N PHE A 213 2.12 -10.68 -15.19
CA PHE A 213 2.75 -11.97 -15.39
C PHE A 213 1.70 -13.01 -15.87
N PRO A 214 2.11 -14.13 -16.48
CA PRO A 214 1.19 -15.19 -16.88
C PRO A 214 0.48 -15.80 -15.67
N LEU A 215 -0.86 -15.81 -15.69
CA LEU A 215 -1.65 -16.38 -14.60
C LEU A 215 -1.89 -17.89 -14.78
N THR A 216 -1.95 -18.61 -13.66
CA THR A 216 -2.60 -19.93 -13.64
C THR A 216 -4.12 -19.79 -13.54
N LYS A 217 -4.88 -20.85 -13.84
CA LYS A 217 -6.34 -20.85 -13.62
C LYS A 217 -6.69 -20.60 -12.15
N LYS A 218 -5.89 -21.13 -11.22
CA LYS A 218 -6.05 -20.97 -9.77
C LYS A 218 -5.78 -19.53 -9.32
N GLN A 219 -4.73 -18.89 -9.86
CA GLN A 219 -4.45 -17.48 -9.60
C GLN A 219 -5.53 -16.56 -10.16
N ALA A 220 -6.03 -16.81 -11.37
CA ALA A 220 -7.15 -16.04 -11.92
C ALA A 220 -8.42 -16.15 -11.05
N HIS A 221 -8.67 -17.31 -10.46
CA HIS A 221 -9.76 -17.50 -9.50
C HIS A 221 -9.53 -16.73 -8.19
N TYR A 222 -8.33 -16.82 -7.61
CA TYR A 222 -8.00 -16.04 -6.42
C TYR A 222 -8.05 -14.54 -6.66
N TYR A 223 -7.63 -14.05 -7.82
CA TYR A 223 -7.72 -12.64 -8.17
C TYR A 223 -9.13 -12.08 -7.93
N LEU A 224 -10.16 -12.81 -8.34
CA LEU A 224 -11.56 -12.41 -8.15
C LEU A 224 -12.03 -12.42 -6.68
N GLN A 225 -11.27 -13.05 -5.78
CA GLN A 225 -11.54 -13.12 -4.34
C GLN A 225 -10.73 -12.11 -3.52
N ALA A 226 -9.89 -11.31 -4.17
CA ALA A 226 -9.03 -10.36 -3.45
C ALA A 226 -9.87 -9.36 -2.62
N PRO A 227 -9.37 -8.94 -1.45
CA PRO A 227 -10.06 -7.99 -0.58
C PRO A 227 -10.43 -6.67 -1.28
N SER A 228 -11.56 -6.09 -0.90
CA SER A 228 -12.11 -4.89 -1.53
C SER A 228 -11.25 -3.63 -1.38
N ASP A 229 -10.35 -3.61 -0.40
CA ASP A 229 -9.42 -2.51 -0.10
C ASP A 229 -8.15 -2.53 -0.97
N PHE A 230 -7.99 -3.55 -1.81
CA PHE A 230 -6.88 -3.64 -2.76
C PHE A 230 -7.20 -2.82 -4.02
N ASP A 231 -6.18 -2.58 -4.83
CA ASP A 231 -6.33 -2.08 -6.20
C ASP A 231 -6.12 -3.23 -7.20
N ALA A 232 -6.37 -2.97 -8.49
CA ALA A 232 -6.24 -3.96 -9.55
C ALA A 232 -4.86 -4.66 -9.59
N MET A 233 -3.78 -3.95 -9.20
CA MET A 233 -2.42 -4.47 -9.24
C MET A 233 -2.07 -5.28 -7.99
N ARG A 234 -2.37 -4.75 -6.81
CA ARG A 234 -2.17 -5.45 -5.53
C ARG A 234 -2.96 -6.76 -5.48
N ALA A 235 -4.12 -6.82 -6.13
CA ALA A 235 -4.91 -8.05 -6.25
C ALA A 235 -4.16 -9.17 -7.00
N PHE A 236 -3.28 -8.87 -7.97
CA PHE A 236 -2.43 -9.90 -8.59
C PHE A 236 -1.40 -10.45 -7.62
N ARG A 237 -0.72 -9.58 -6.86
CA ARG A 237 0.23 -10.03 -5.83
C ARG A 237 -0.49 -10.85 -4.76
N TRP A 238 -1.69 -10.43 -4.35
CA TRP A 238 -2.55 -11.20 -3.44
C TRP A 238 -2.82 -12.59 -3.99
N ALA A 239 -3.32 -12.69 -5.23
CA ALA A 239 -3.65 -13.96 -5.86
C ALA A 239 -2.44 -14.89 -5.99
N GLN A 240 -1.28 -14.34 -6.35
CA GLN A 240 -0.04 -15.09 -6.47
C GLN A 240 0.41 -15.66 -5.11
N LEU A 241 0.37 -14.86 -4.05
CA LEU A 241 0.76 -15.30 -2.71
C LEU A 241 -0.24 -16.26 -2.07
N ARG A 242 -1.55 -16.08 -2.31
CA ARG A 242 -2.56 -17.05 -1.91
C ARG A 242 -2.37 -18.40 -2.60
N ASP A 243 -1.94 -18.39 -3.85
CA ASP A 243 -1.60 -19.61 -4.57
C ASP A 243 -0.39 -20.34 -3.98
N MET A 244 0.58 -19.59 -3.42
CA MET A 244 1.71 -20.11 -2.65
C MET A 244 1.34 -20.56 -1.21
N GLY A 245 0.08 -20.41 -0.79
CA GLY A 245 -0.38 -20.80 0.55
C GLY A 245 -0.19 -19.73 1.63
N ALA A 246 0.21 -18.51 1.28
CA ALA A 246 0.41 -17.44 2.25
C ALA A 246 -0.91 -16.97 2.89
N ASP A 247 -0.87 -16.60 4.17
CA ASP A 247 -2.00 -16.01 4.87
C ASP A 247 -2.15 -14.50 4.60
N GLU A 248 -3.30 -13.96 4.99
CA GLU A 248 -3.66 -12.56 4.75
C GLU A 248 -2.71 -11.56 5.42
N ARG A 249 -2.16 -11.90 6.60
CA ARG A 249 -1.24 -11.04 7.34
C ARG A 249 0.07 -10.94 6.60
N PHE A 250 0.65 -12.08 6.21
CA PHE A 250 1.86 -12.14 5.38
C PHE A 250 1.70 -11.29 4.11
N ILE A 251 0.58 -11.50 3.39
CA ILE A 251 0.33 -10.80 2.12
C ILE A 251 0.31 -9.29 2.30
N ARG A 252 -0.37 -8.79 3.34
CA ARG A 252 -0.45 -7.35 3.60
C ARG A 252 0.92 -6.73 3.87
N HIS A 253 1.81 -7.44 4.57
CA HIS A 253 3.17 -6.97 4.79
C HIS A 253 4.01 -6.96 3.51
N VAL A 254 3.87 -7.98 2.63
CA VAL A 254 4.55 -7.97 1.33
C VAL A 254 4.01 -6.87 0.42
N VAL A 255 2.69 -6.68 0.38
CA VAL A 255 2.02 -5.66 -0.44
C VAL A 255 2.37 -4.24 0.02
N ALA A 256 2.74 -4.05 1.28
CA ALA A 256 3.25 -2.78 1.80
C ALA A 256 4.68 -2.46 1.32
N THR A 257 5.42 -3.43 0.77
CA THR A 257 6.72 -3.20 0.13
C THR A 257 6.56 -2.79 -1.34
N ARG A 258 7.66 -2.49 -2.03
CA ARG A 258 7.69 -2.27 -3.49
C ARG A 258 7.06 -3.41 -4.31
N LEU A 259 7.07 -4.64 -3.79
CA LEU A 259 6.51 -5.81 -4.49
C LEU A 259 4.99 -5.80 -4.57
N GLY A 260 4.31 -4.93 -3.81
CA GLY A 260 2.86 -4.78 -3.91
C GLY A 260 2.39 -4.13 -5.21
N GLN A 261 3.24 -3.34 -5.87
CA GLN A 261 2.86 -2.56 -7.05
C GLN A 261 3.77 -2.80 -8.26
N SER A 262 5.02 -3.23 -8.08
CA SER A 262 5.92 -3.60 -9.18
C SER A 262 5.94 -5.12 -9.39
N PHE A 263 5.99 -5.50 -10.66
CA PHE A 263 6.13 -6.87 -11.17
C PHE A 263 7.34 -7.00 -12.12
N ASP A 264 8.25 -6.02 -12.09
CA ASP A 264 9.47 -6.06 -12.91
C ASP A 264 10.39 -7.16 -12.39
N HIS A 265 10.99 -7.93 -13.31
CA HIS A 265 11.86 -9.07 -12.96
C HIS A 265 11.17 -10.10 -12.05
N GLU A 266 9.90 -10.40 -12.34
CA GLU A 266 9.08 -11.36 -11.57
C GLU A 266 9.69 -12.77 -11.52
N ASP A 267 10.48 -13.15 -12.52
CA ASP A 267 11.26 -14.39 -12.54
C ASP A 267 12.22 -14.51 -11.35
N PHE A 268 12.80 -13.40 -10.91
CA PHE A 268 13.59 -13.34 -9.68
C PHE A 268 12.71 -13.17 -8.44
N TRP A 269 11.77 -12.21 -8.43
CA TRP A 269 10.99 -11.90 -7.23
C TRP A 269 10.10 -13.04 -6.78
N VAL A 270 9.58 -13.87 -7.69
CA VAL A 270 8.84 -15.08 -7.30
C VAL A 270 9.70 -16.02 -6.45
N THR A 271 11.02 -16.06 -6.67
CA THR A 271 11.94 -16.87 -5.83
C THR A 271 12.13 -16.27 -4.44
N VAL A 272 12.13 -14.94 -4.33
CA VAL A 272 12.17 -14.22 -3.05
C VAL A 272 10.88 -14.41 -2.28
N LEU A 273 9.73 -14.32 -2.96
CA LEU A 273 8.42 -14.51 -2.34
C LEU A 273 8.23 -15.92 -1.81
N ARG A 274 8.60 -16.94 -2.60
CA ARG A 274 8.63 -18.34 -2.12
C ARG A 274 9.54 -18.48 -0.90
N TRP A 275 10.75 -17.94 -0.98
CA TRP A 275 11.68 -17.99 0.15
C TRP A 275 11.10 -17.33 1.40
N LEU A 276 10.44 -16.17 1.29
CA LEU A 276 9.78 -15.48 2.41
C LEU A 276 8.60 -16.28 2.98
N VAL A 277 7.79 -16.91 2.13
CA VAL A 277 6.70 -17.81 2.57
C VAL A 277 7.26 -18.98 3.38
N ASP A 278 8.43 -19.50 2.98
CA ASP A 278 9.14 -20.56 3.69
C ASP A 278 9.85 -20.07 4.98
N GLN A 279 9.80 -18.77 5.31
CA GLN A 279 10.35 -18.17 6.54
C GLN A 279 9.25 -17.68 7.51
N PRO A 280 8.42 -18.56 8.11
CA PRO A 280 7.34 -18.12 8.99
C PRO A 280 7.85 -17.39 10.25
N MET A 281 9.00 -17.80 10.79
CA MET A 281 9.59 -17.17 11.99
C MET A 281 10.44 -15.91 11.69
N LEU A 282 10.26 -15.29 10.52
CA LEU A 282 10.91 -14.03 10.17
C LEU A 282 9.95 -12.87 10.43
N ASP A 283 10.36 -11.91 11.27
CA ASP A 283 9.56 -10.72 11.58
C ASP A 283 9.19 -9.98 10.28
N HIS A 284 7.90 -9.79 10.06
CA HIS A 284 7.36 -9.15 8.85
C HIS A 284 7.87 -7.71 8.65
N THR A 285 8.32 -7.02 9.70
CA THR A 285 8.98 -5.71 9.59
C THR A 285 10.30 -5.77 8.81
N GLN A 286 10.89 -6.95 8.65
CA GLN A 286 12.12 -7.17 7.88
C GLN A 286 11.85 -7.32 6.38
N TYR A 287 10.60 -7.50 5.93
CA TYR A 287 10.30 -7.75 4.51
C TYR A 287 10.72 -6.57 3.64
N GLY A 288 10.38 -5.34 4.03
CA GLY A 288 10.81 -4.12 3.35
C GLY A 288 12.35 -4.01 3.25
N PRO A 289 13.07 -4.01 4.39
CA PRO A 289 14.55 -4.03 4.41
C PRO A 289 15.20 -5.10 3.53
N ILE A 290 14.69 -6.34 3.57
CA ILE A 290 15.19 -7.44 2.74
C ILE A 290 14.96 -7.15 1.26
N VAL A 291 13.75 -6.75 0.89
CA VAL A 291 13.40 -6.43 -0.50
C VAL A 291 14.24 -5.26 -1.02
N ASP A 292 14.43 -4.21 -0.22
CA ASP A 292 15.25 -3.06 -0.59
C ASP A 292 16.72 -3.42 -0.76
N TYR A 293 17.27 -4.23 0.15
CA TYR A 293 18.62 -4.77 0.04
C TYR A 293 18.79 -5.60 -1.23
N LEU A 294 17.90 -6.57 -1.47
CA LEU A 294 17.97 -7.46 -2.64
C LEU A 294 17.86 -6.66 -3.95
N HIS A 295 16.95 -5.67 -4.00
CA HIS A 295 16.82 -4.78 -5.14
C HIS A 295 18.11 -3.96 -5.36
N ASN A 296 18.67 -3.39 -4.30
CA ASN A 296 19.91 -2.61 -4.38
C ASN A 296 21.08 -3.47 -4.90
N ARG A 297 21.19 -4.72 -4.44
CA ARG A 297 22.28 -5.61 -4.85
C ARG A 297 22.15 -6.07 -6.29
N ARG A 298 20.94 -6.42 -6.73
CA ARG A 298 20.71 -7.06 -8.03
C ARG A 298 20.47 -6.08 -9.18
N PHE A 299 19.80 -4.97 -8.93
CA PHE A 299 19.31 -4.09 -10.01
C PHE A 299 19.87 -2.67 -9.98
N VAL A 300 20.33 -2.17 -8.82
CA VAL A 300 20.83 -0.79 -8.74
C VAL A 300 22.30 -0.74 -9.15
N ALA A 301 22.58 -0.05 -10.26
CA ALA A 301 23.94 0.21 -10.73
C ALA A 301 24.66 1.21 -9.82
N ASN A 302 25.51 0.70 -8.93
CA ASN A 302 26.22 1.51 -7.92
C ASN A 302 27.67 1.07 -7.70
N THR A 303 28.15 0.10 -8.47
CA THR A 303 29.52 -0.41 -8.39
C THR A 303 30.24 -0.11 -9.70
N PRO A 304 31.48 0.42 -9.68
CA PRO A 304 32.26 0.63 -10.89
C PRO A 304 32.35 -0.62 -11.76
N ASN A 305 32.05 -0.51 -13.04
CA ASN A 305 32.21 -1.60 -13.99
C ASN A 305 33.69 -1.74 -14.38
N PRO A 306 34.33 -2.90 -14.17
CA PRO A 306 35.71 -3.13 -14.61
C PRO A 306 35.91 -2.95 -16.12
N LEU A 307 34.86 -3.15 -16.91
CA LEU A 307 34.85 -2.95 -18.36
C LEU A 307 34.33 -1.57 -18.78
N GLY A 308 34.07 -0.65 -17.84
CA GLY A 308 33.45 0.65 -18.12
C GLY A 308 34.25 1.58 -19.02
N ASN A 309 35.55 1.30 -19.21
CA ASN A 309 36.41 2.02 -20.16
C ASN A 309 36.27 1.53 -21.61
N GLN A 310 35.53 0.43 -21.85
CA GLN A 310 35.29 -0.09 -23.20
C GLN A 310 34.07 0.59 -23.85
N PRO A 311 34.07 0.80 -25.17
CA PRO A 311 32.93 1.35 -25.89
C PRO A 311 31.65 0.52 -25.66
N GLY A 312 30.55 1.19 -25.29
CA GLY A 312 29.24 0.57 -25.11
C GLY A 312 29.00 -0.10 -23.75
N GLN A 313 29.99 -0.13 -22.85
CA GLN A 313 29.82 -0.67 -21.49
C GLN A 313 29.32 0.41 -20.52
N PRO A 314 28.38 0.11 -19.61
CA PRO A 314 27.93 1.07 -18.60
C PRO A 314 29.04 1.32 -17.58
N LEU A 315 29.16 2.57 -17.09
CA LEU A 315 30.16 2.94 -16.08
C LEU A 315 29.92 2.27 -14.73
N LEU A 316 28.65 2.05 -14.38
CA LEU A 316 28.23 1.40 -13.15
C LEU A 316 27.43 0.15 -13.48
N VAL A 317 27.61 -0.88 -12.66
CA VAL A 317 26.85 -2.13 -12.68
C VAL A 317 26.30 -2.43 -11.29
N PRO A 318 25.25 -3.26 -11.19
CA PRO A 318 24.82 -3.78 -9.90
C PRO A 318 25.94 -4.54 -9.20
N SER A 319 26.00 -4.47 -7.88
CA SER A 319 27.04 -5.17 -7.11
C SER A 319 26.95 -6.70 -7.20
N GLN A 320 25.75 -7.25 -7.42
CA GLN A 320 25.50 -8.69 -7.61
C GLN A 320 24.38 -8.89 -8.66
N PRO A 321 24.64 -8.67 -9.96
CA PRO A 321 23.60 -8.71 -11.00
C PRO A 321 22.96 -10.10 -11.16
N ASN A 322 23.70 -11.15 -10.80
CA ASN A 322 23.24 -12.54 -10.86
C ASN A 322 22.80 -13.09 -9.49
N LEU A 323 22.46 -12.22 -8.53
CA LEU A 323 22.06 -12.62 -7.18
C LEU A 323 20.91 -13.64 -7.18
N SER A 324 21.11 -14.82 -6.61
CA SER A 324 20.06 -15.86 -6.47
C SER A 324 19.66 -16.06 -5.02
N MET A 325 18.42 -16.51 -4.78
CA MET A 325 17.94 -16.95 -3.46
C MET A 325 18.32 -18.39 -3.12
N LYS A 326 18.82 -19.18 -4.08
CA LYS A 326 19.21 -20.58 -3.87
C LYS A 326 20.30 -20.68 -2.79
N GLY A 327 20.05 -21.47 -1.76
CA GLY A 327 21.00 -21.69 -0.65
C GLY A 327 21.14 -20.52 0.32
N ARG A 328 20.26 -19.50 0.24
CA ARG A 328 20.30 -18.38 1.20
C ARG A 328 19.65 -18.75 2.52
N ASP A 329 20.42 -18.58 3.57
CA ASP A 329 19.97 -18.64 4.96
C ASP A 329 19.42 -17.27 5.42
N ALA A 330 18.35 -17.30 6.21
CA ALA A 330 17.65 -16.10 6.67
C ALA A 330 18.45 -15.30 7.69
N GLU A 331 19.17 -15.95 8.59
CA GLU A 331 20.03 -15.25 9.55
C GLU A 331 21.22 -14.58 8.85
N GLY A 332 21.85 -15.28 7.91
CA GLY A 332 22.89 -14.72 7.05
C GLY A 332 22.42 -13.53 6.22
N LEU A 333 21.21 -13.60 5.66
CA LEU A 333 20.63 -12.49 4.91
C LEU A 333 20.33 -11.29 5.82
N LEU A 334 19.74 -11.50 6.99
CA LEU A 334 19.48 -10.41 7.96
C LEU A 334 20.77 -9.73 8.41
N ARG A 335 21.85 -10.50 8.65
CA ARG A 335 23.17 -9.92 8.92
C ARG A 335 23.65 -9.06 7.76
N ALA A 336 23.54 -9.54 6.52
CA ALA A 336 23.94 -8.77 5.34
C ALA A 336 23.11 -7.48 5.14
N VAL A 337 21.81 -7.52 5.44
CA VAL A 337 20.91 -6.35 5.43
C VAL A 337 21.34 -5.35 6.51
N ALA A 338 21.57 -5.81 7.74
CA ALA A 338 22.02 -4.97 8.84
C ALA A 338 23.37 -4.31 8.52
N ASP A 339 24.32 -5.05 7.97
CA ASP A 339 25.62 -4.54 7.54
C ASP A 339 25.49 -3.45 6.46
N TRP A 340 24.58 -3.65 5.51
CA TRP A 340 24.29 -2.66 4.47
C TRP A 340 23.67 -1.38 5.03
N HIS A 341 22.68 -1.49 5.92
CA HIS A 341 22.10 -0.33 6.60
C HIS A 341 23.14 0.43 7.44
N ARG A 342 24.05 -0.26 8.16
CA ARG A 342 25.12 0.39 8.92
C ARG A 342 26.06 1.20 8.03
N ARG A 343 26.35 0.73 6.81
CA ARG A 343 27.17 1.47 5.83
C ARG A 343 26.45 2.69 5.25
N LEU A 344 25.13 2.63 5.09
CA LEU A 344 24.33 3.76 4.60
C LEU A 344 24.07 4.83 5.67
N GLY A 345 23.94 4.42 6.93
CA GLY A 345 23.37 5.25 8.00
C GLY A 345 24.33 5.72 9.09
N GLY A 346 25.58 5.26 9.16
CA GLY A 346 26.53 5.64 10.22
C GLY A 346 26.00 5.37 11.64
N ALA A 347 26.32 4.18 12.18
CA ALA A 347 25.88 3.59 13.47
C ALA A 347 24.52 2.85 13.42
N GLY A 348 24.30 1.70 14.07
CA GLY A 348 25.13 0.91 14.97
C GLY A 348 24.66 -0.56 14.97
N HIS A 349 25.46 -1.44 15.56
CA HIS A 349 24.96 -2.76 15.96
C HIS A 349 23.94 -2.54 17.09
N GLY A 350 22.79 -3.21 17.04
CA GLY A 350 21.88 -3.20 18.18
C GLY A 350 22.59 -3.85 19.37
N PRO A 351 22.72 -3.18 20.53
CA PRO A 351 23.26 -3.81 21.74
C PRO A 351 22.37 -4.97 22.19
N ASP A 352 22.86 -5.82 23.09
CA ASP A 352 21.98 -6.68 23.87
C ASP A 352 21.08 -5.78 24.73
N PHE A 353 19.77 -5.79 24.47
CA PHE A 353 18.81 -4.96 25.17
C PHE A 353 17.60 -5.77 25.59
N SER A 354 17.02 -5.39 26.73
CA SER A 354 15.76 -5.91 27.24
C SER A 354 14.63 -4.88 27.09
N TRP A 355 13.39 -5.34 27.24
CA TRP A 355 12.20 -4.50 27.22
C TRP A 355 11.22 -4.93 28.31
N THR A 356 10.31 -4.03 28.65
CA THR A 356 9.27 -4.28 29.66
C THR A 356 8.40 -5.47 29.24
N PRO A 357 8.22 -6.48 30.14
CA PRO A 357 7.32 -7.59 29.87
C PRO A 357 5.88 -7.12 29.63
N VAL A 358 5.14 -7.90 28.84
CA VAL A 358 3.71 -7.66 28.64
C VAL A 358 2.98 -8.43 29.74
N MET A 359 2.08 -7.74 30.45
CA MET A 359 1.32 -8.34 31.54
C MET A 359 0.21 -9.24 31.01
N LEU A 360 0.55 -10.51 30.75
CA LEU A 360 -0.40 -11.59 30.48
C LEU A 360 -0.31 -12.64 31.59
N PRO A 361 -1.42 -13.35 31.92
CA PRO A 361 -1.39 -14.40 32.93
C PRO A 361 -0.35 -15.47 32.61
N ALA A 362 0.45 -15.83 33.61
CA ALA A 362 1.37 -16.94 33.52
C ALA A 362 0.58 -18.24 33.30
N PHE A 363 1.14 -19.15 32.51
CA PHE A 363 0.58 -20.48 32.31
C PHE A 363 1.47 -21.52 32.96
N GLN A 364 0.87 -22.35 33.79
CA GLN A 364 1.48 -23.56 34.31
C GLN A 364 0.45 -24.68 34.28
N HIS A 365 0.84 -25.84 33.76
CA HIS A 365 0.01 -27.04 33.76
C HIS A 365 0.87 -28.25 34.10
N GLU A 366 0.41 -29.06 35.05
CA GLU A 366 1.10 -30.25 35.50
C GLU A 366 0.28 -31.49 35.15
N GLU A 367 0.96 -32.55 34.73
CA GLU A 367 0.37 -33.87 34.54
C GLU A 367 1.34 -34.99 34.91
N GLY A 368 0.78 -36.17 35.20
CA GLY A 368 1.54 -37.34 35.60
C GLY A 368 2.04 -37.27 37.05
N GLU A 369 2.56 -38.40 37.53
CA GLU A 369 3.06 -38.55 38.90
C GLU A 369 4.41 -39.25 38.91
N GLY A 370 5.20 -38.98 39.96
CA GLY A 370 6.54 -39.57 40.15
C GLY A 370 7.42 -39.40 38.90
N LYS A 371 7.87 -40.51 38.33
CA LYS A 371 8.74 -40.53 37.13
C LYS A 371 8.05 -40.08 35.84
N SER A 372 6.72 -40.03 35.80
CA SER A 372 5.94 -39.58 34.64
C SER A 372 5.52 -38.11 34.70
N ARG A 373 5.89 -37.41 35.79
CA ARG A 373 5.55 -36.00 36.02
C ARG A 373 6.11 -35.11 34.91
N LYS A 374 5.28 -34.22 34.39
CA LYS A 374 5.64 -33.18 33.42
C LYS A 374 4.99 -31.86 33.81
N VAL A 375 5.79 -30.80 33.85
CA VAL A 375 5.32 -29.44 34.10
C VAL A 375 5.51 -28.61 32.84
N TYR A 376 4.40 -28.09 32.31
CA TYR A 376 4.38 -27.22 31.15
C TYR A 376 4.28 -25.77 31.59
N VAL A 377 5.16 -24.92 31.06
CA VAL A 377 5.20 -23.48 31.37
C VAL A 377 5.29 -22.66 30.09
N ILE A 378 4.61 -21.51 30.05
CA ILE A 378 4.75 -20.53 28.97
C ILE A 378 5.41 -19.28 29.53
N THR A 379 6.61 -18.98 29.03
CA THR A 379 7.45 -17.89 29.55
C THR A 379 7.71 -16.85 28.47
N GLN A 380 7.54 -15.57 28.80
CA GLN A 380 7.84 -14.48 27.88
C GLN A 380 9.35 -14.30 27.68
N LEU A 381 9.77 -14.06 26.44
CA LEU A 381 11.14 -13.68 26.10
C LEU A 381 11.25 -12.16 26.02
N THR A 382 12.06 -11.57 26.89
CA THR A 382 12.08 -10.12 27.15
C THR A 382 13.43 -9.45 26.83
N SER A 383 14.33 -10.16 26.16
CA SER A 383 15.61 -9.61 25.70
C SER A 383 16.02 -10.15 24.34
N ALA A 384 16.86 -9.37 23.65
CA ALA A 384 17.46 -9.77 22.38
C ALA A 384 18.26 -11.07 22.52
N HIS A 385 19.05 -11.23 23.58
CA HIS A 385 19.75 -12.47 23.90
C HIS A 385 18.81 -13.67 24.10
N ALA A 386 17.68 -13.50 24.81
CA ALA A 386 16.72 -14.58 25.01
C ALA A 386 16.09 -15.04 23.68
N LEU A 387 15.77 -14.11 22.77
CA LEU A 387 15.28 -14.46 21.42
C LEU A 387 16.35 -15.17 20.58
N GLN A 388 17.62 -14.75 20.67
CA GLN A 388 18.72 -15.44 19.98
C GLN A 388 18.91 -16.87 20.50
N GLY A 389 18.88 -17.06 21.82
CA GLY A 389 18.95 -18.39 22.45
C GLY A 389 17.79 -19.28 22.04
N GLU A 390 16.57 -18.75 22.01
CA GLU A 390 15.39 -19.47 21.52
C GLU A 390 15.57 -19.87 20.04
N GLY A 391 15.96 -18.92 19.19
CA GLY A 391 16.15 -19.15 17.76
C GLY A 391 17.21 -20.21 17.46
N ARG A 392 18.31 -20.22 18.22
CA ARG A 392 19.38 -21.22 18.08
C ARG A 392 18.94 -22.62 18.46
N VAL A 393 18.18 -22.77 19.56
CA VAL A 393 17.71 -24.09 20.02
C VAL A 393 16.58 -24.61 19.15
N MET A 394 15.68 -23.72 18.74
CA MET A 394 14.51 -24.07 17.93
C MET A 394 14.81 -24.08 16.42
N GLY A 395 15.96 -23.59 15.97
CA GLY A 395 16.35 -23.60 14.56
C GLY A 395 15.49 -22.70 13.68
N HIS A 396 15.21 -21.47 14.15
CA HIS A 396 14.36 -20.51 13.44
C HIS A 396 14.66 -19.03 13.78
N CYS A 397 14.18 -18.09 12.96
CA CYS A 397 14.61 -16.68 12.95
C CYS A 397 13.94 -15.74 13.97
N VAL A 398 13.47 -16.24 15.11
CA VAL A 398 12.75 -15.44 16.12
C VAL A 398 13.53 -14.23 16.65
N ALA A 399 14.87 -14.24 16.57
CA ALA A 399 15.71 -13.10 16.92
C ALA A 399 15.38 -11.82 16.13
N SER A 400 14.81 -11.95 14.93
CA SER A 400 14.38 -10.81 14.10
C SER A 400 13.31 -9.93 14.78
N TYR A 401 12.57 -10.48 15.76
CA TYR A 401 11.48 -9.79 16.44
C TYR A 401 11.91 -8.80 17.54
N ALA A 402 13.20 -8.70 17.86
CA ALA A 402 13.69 -7.92 19.01
C ALA A 402 13.19 -6.46 19.00
N GLN A 403 13.21 -5.79 17.85
CA GLN A 403 12.73 -4.41 17.74
C GLN A 403 11.20 -4.30 17.80
N SER A 404 10.47 -5.28 17.27
CA SER A 404 9.00 -5.30 17.36
C SER A 404 8.51 -5.57 18.77
N CYS A 405 9.24 -6.39 19.53
CA CYS A 405 8.98 -6.60 20.96
C CYS A 405 9.29 -5.34 21.77
N ARG A 406 10.44 -4.71 21.54
CA ARG A 406 10.82 -3.45 22.20
C ARG A 406 9.81 -2.32 21.92
N ALA A 407 9.30 -2.24 20.71
CA ALA A 407 8.29 -1.24 20.33
C ALA A 407 6.88 -1.57 20.83
N GLY A 408 6.69 -2.70 21.54
CA GLY A 408 5.39 -3.12 22.08
C GLY A 408 4.39 -3.59 21.02
N ARG A 409 4.82 -3.85 19.78
CA ARG A 409 3.93 -4.32 18.70
C ARG A 409 3.52 -5.78 18.91
N CYS A 410 4.47 -6.61 19.31
CA CYS A 410 4.25 -8.03 19.61
C CYS A 410 4.99 -8.43 20.88
N SER A 411 4.73 -9.64 21.36
CA SER A 411 5.54 -10.30 22.38
C SER A 411 5.80 -11.75 21.97
N ILE A 412 6.99 -12.24 22.28
CA ILE A 412 7.38 -13.63 22.00
C ILE A 412 7.36 -14.42 23.29
N TRP A 413 6.80 -15.63 23.23
CA TRP A 413 6.69 -16.55 24.36
C TRP A 413 7.23 -17.92 23.99
N SER A 414 7.74 -18.65 24.97
CA SER A 414 8.32 -19.99 24.82
C SER A 414 7.54 -20.98 25.68
N LEU A 415 6.85 -21.92 25.03
CA LEU A 415 6.24 -23.08 25.70
C LEU A 415 7.33 -24.12 25.96
N ARG A 416 7.49 -24.49 27.23
CA ARG A 416 8.52 -25.41 27.71
C ARG A 416 7.90 -26.53 28.52
N MET A 417 8.56 -27.68 28.54
CA MET A 417 8.22 -28.83 29.37
C MET A 417 9.42 -29.16 30.26
N ILE A 418 9.16 -29.29 31.56
CA ILE A 418 10.12 -29.70 32.57
C ILE A 418 9.71 -31.11 33.01
N ASP A 419 10.59 -32.09 32.85
CA ASP A 419 10.31 -33.46 33.26
C ASP A 419 10.55 -33.70 34.77
N ALA A 420 10.30 -34.92 35.22
CA ALA A 420 10.50 -35.32 36.62
C ALA A 420 11.95 -35.16 37.12
N MET A 421 12.93 -35.12 36.22
CA MET A 421 14.35 -34.90 36.54
C MET A 421 14.74 -33.42 36.49
N GLY A 422 13.81 -32.53 36.14
CA GLY A 422 14.05 -31.11 35.99
C GLY A 422 14.64 -30.71 34.64
N LEU A 423 14.71 -31.62 33.66
CA LEU A 423 15.23 -31.29 32.34
C LEU A 423 14.20 -30.47 31.56
N GLU A 424 14.60 -29.25 31.17
CA GLU A 424 13.76 -28.35 30.39
C GLU A 424 13.92 -28.61 28.88
N THR A 425 12.80 -28.81 28.19
CA THR A 425 12.70 -28.91 26.74
C THR A 425 11.80 -27.81 26.19
N ARG A 426 12.29 -27.03 25.22
CA ARG A 426 11.48 -26.07 24.46
C ARG A 426 10.61 -26.80 23.44
N LEU A 427 9.32 -26.50 23.45
CA LEU A 427 8.34 -27.15 22.58
C LEU A 427 7.88 -26.26 21.44
N VAL A 428 7.45 -25.03 21.77
CA VAL A 428 6.84 -24.10 20.80
C VAL A 428 7.25 -22.67 21.11
N THR A 429 7.63 -21.94 20.06
CA THR A 429 7.79 -20.49 20.09
C THR A 429 6.51 -19.83 19.59
N LEU A 430 6.00 -18.86 20.35
CA LEU A 430 4.72 -18.20 20.12
C LEU A 430 4.95 -16.71 19.86
N GLU A 431 4.30 -16.18 18.84
CA GLU A 431 4.16 -14.74 18.63
C GLU A 431 2.74 -14.32 19.06
N VAL A 432 2.68 -13.33 19.95
CA VAL A 432 1.43 -12.70 20.38
C VAL A 432 1.40 -11.28 19.83
N ASP A 433 0.33 -10.95 19.11
CA ASP A 433 0.02 -9.57 18.74
C ASP A 433 -0.55 -8.85 19.96
N ASN A 434 0.14 -7.81 20.42
CA ASN A 434 -0.19 -7.19 21.71
C ASN A 434 -1.50 -6.37 21.64
N ALA A 435 -1.82 -5.81 20.47
CA ALA A 435 -3.01 -4.97 20.29
C ALA A 435 -4.30 -5.82 20.31
N SER A 436 -4.31 -6.93 19.59
CA SER A 436 -5.44 -7.85 19.53
C SER A 436 -5.46 -8.89 20.66
N ARG A 437 -4.35 -9.02 21.41
CA ARG A 437 -4.13 -10.08 22.41
C ARG A 437 -4.40 -11.47 21.85
N GLN A 438 -3.88 -11.72 20.64
CA GLN A 438 -4.00 -13.01 19.98
C GLN A 438 -2.64 -13.65 19.75
N VAL A 439 -2.55 -14.97 19.95
CA VAL A 439 -1.46 -15.76 19.37
C VAL A 439 -1.68 -15.76 17.85
N VAL A 440 -0.73 -15.18 17.14
CA VAL A 440 -0.77 -14.99 15.69
C VAL A 440 0.16 -15.95 14.95
N GLN A 441 1.10 -16.56 15.67
CA GLN A 441 1.97 -17.60 15.16
C GLN A 441 2.41 -18.54 16.29
N ALA A 442 2.49 -19.84 15.99
CA ALA A 442 3.04 -20.86 16.87
C ALA A 442 3.87 -21.85 16.05
N ARG A 443 5.15 -22.01 16.39
CA ARG A 443 6.08 -22.88 15.63
C ARG A 443 6.94 -23.73 16.57
N ARG A 444 7.05 -25.02 16.26
CA ARG A 444 7.99 -25.97 16.86
C ARG A 444 9.38 -25.79 16.23
N LYS A 445 10.31 -26.66 16.64
CA LYS A 445 11.66 -26.73 16.08
C LYS A 445 11.61 -26.84 14.54
N PHE A 446 12.46 -26.08 13.87
CA PHE A 446 12.53 -25.98 12.40
C PHE A 446 11.21 -25.55 11.75
N ASN A 447 10.50 -24.61 12.37
CA ASN A 447 9.24 -24.05 11.88
C ASN A 447 8.07 -25.04 11.75
N ALA A 448 8.17 -26.25 12.33
CA ALA A 448 7.10 -27.25 12.26
C ALA A 448 5.82 -26.80 13.00
N MET A 449 4.66 -27.33 12.59
CA MET A 449 3.38 -27.04 13.23
C MET A 449 3.31 -27.61 14.66
N PRO A 450 2.62 -26.93 15.61
CA PRO A 450 2.24 -27.52 16.89
C PRO A 450 1.41 -28.80 16.69
N GLY A 451 1.61 -29.81 17.55
CA GLY A 451 0.76 -31.00 17.59
C GLY A 451 -0.48 -30.80 18.47
N GLU A 452 -1.32 -31.82 18.57
CA GLU A 452 -2.57 -31.75 19.35
C GLU A 452 -2.34 -31.40 20.81
N LYS A 453 -1.28 -31.96 21.43
CA LYS A 453 -0.95 -31.69 22.82
C LYS A 453 -0.61 -30.23 23.05
N GLU A 454 0.23 -29.64 22.21
CA GLU A 454 0.59 -28.23 22.34
C GLU A 454 -0.61 -27.32 22.08
N LEU A 455 -1.47 -27.65 21.11
CA LEU A 455 -2.70 -26.90 20.86
C LEU A 455 -3.65 -26.93 22.07
N LEU A 456 -3.82 -28.08 22.73
CA LEU A 456 -4.61 -28.20 23.96
C LEU A 456 -4.06 -27.32 25.09
N LEU A 457 -2.73 -27.25 25.24
CA LEU A 457 -2.10 -26.37 26.22
C LEU A 457 -2.34 -24.89 25.91
N LEU A 458 -2.27 -24.49 24.64
CA LEU A 458 -2.56 -23.11 24.23
C LEU A 458 -4.04 -22.74 24.45
N HIS A 459 -4.98 -23.66 24.20
CA HIS A 459 -6.40 -23.44 24.52
C HIS A 459 -6.65 -23.29 26.02
N ARG A 460 -5.94 -24.08 26.85
CA ARG A 460 -5.98 -23.92 28.31
C ARG A 460 -5.41 -22.56 28.75
N TRP A 461 -4.32 -22.11 28.14
CA TRP A 461 -3.76 -20.78 28.41
C TRP A 461 -4.76 -19.67 28.08
N ALA A 462 -5.40 -19.74 26.92
CA ALA A 462 -6.46 -18.79 26.54
C ALA A 462 -7.63 -18.80 27.54
N SER A 463 -8.05 -19.99 27.99
CA SER A 463 -9.14 -20.15 28.97
C SER A 463 -8.79 -19.61 30.36
N ALA A 464 -7.50 -19.60 30.72
CA ALA A 464 -6.98 -19.02 31.97
C ALA A 464 -6.76 -17.49 31.91
N GLY A 465 -7.31 -16.81 30.89
CA GLY A 465 -7.18 -15.36 30.71
C GLY A 465 -5.96 -14.93 29.86
N GLY A 466 -5.26 -15.90 29.27
CA GLY A 466 -4.21 -15.68 28.28
C GLY A 466 -4.73 -15.16 26.93
N PRO A 467 -3.84 -14.97 25.94
CA PRO A 467 -4.23 -14.52 24.61
C PRO A 467 -5.05 -15.59 23.87
N THR A 468 -6.01 -15.14 23.05
CA THR A 468 -6.82 -16.06 22.25
C THR A 468 -6.04 -16.58 21.04
N LEU A 469 -6.38 -17.75 20.52
CA LEU A 469 -5.74 -18.30 19.32
C LEU A 469 -6.37 -17.68 18.06
N SER A 470 -5.55 -17.04 17.23
CA SER A 470 -6.02 -16.61 15.91
C SER A 470 -6.16 -17.82 14.98
N ARG A 471 -7.03 -17.70 13.96
CA ARG A 471 -7.19 -18.73 12.91
C ARG A 471 -5.91 -19.01 12.09
N TRP A 472 -4.90 -18.15 12.23
CA TRP A 472 -3.65 -18.20 11.48
C TRP A 472 -2.50 -18.82 12.27
N ALA A 473 -2.60 -18.87 13.61
CA ALA A 473 -1.54 -19.42 14.45
C ALA A 473 -1.37 -20.94 14.35
N THR A 474 -2.37 -21.63 13.79
CA THR A 474 -2.49 -23.09 13.79
C THR A 474 -2.70 -23.68 12.40
N ARG A 475 -2.47 -22.89 11.33
CA ARG A 475 -2.56 -23.32 9.93
C ARG A 475 -1.24 -23.25 9.19
#